data_AF-A0A970IJE0-F1
#
_entry.id   AF-A0A970IJE0-F1
#
_cell.length_a   1.000
_cell.length_b   1.000
_cell.length_c   1.000
_cell.angle_alpha   90.00
_cell.angle_beta   90.00
_cell.angle_gamma   90.00
#
_symmetry.space_group_name_H-M   'P 1'
#
loop_
_entity.id
_entity.type
_entity.pdbx_description
1 polymer ?
#
loop_
_entity_poly.entity_id
_entity_poly.type
_entity_poly.pdbx_seq_one_letter_code
_entity_poly.pdbx_strand_id
1 'polypeptide(L)'
;METNLPVLPISVNAAKSRGLFPRTWQYIGYDECNLTLTPDGRELLAKFGKLAPGGPADRKNPAHYYVRAHHMLCTGNLQAVAKWGSTNAYTEDEAGNPIHDFSVIDQMLDTWLGLGLKPFFEIGFMPRDLAD
;
A
#
# COMPACT_ATOMS: atom_id res chain seq x y z
N MET A 1 -41.00 14.18 17.59
CA MET A 1 -41.27 12.76 17.25
C MET A 1 -40.13 11.96 17.83
N GLU A 2 -40.39 11.16 18.87
CA GLU A 2 -39.41 10.19 19.38
C GLU A 2 -39.37 8.99 18.44
N THR A 3 -38.23 8.72 17.83
CA THR A 3 -38.02 7.49 17.05
C THR A 3 -37.74 6.34 18.01
N ASN A 4 -38.78 5.56 18.31
CA ASN A 4 -38.64 4.25 18.97
C ASN A 4 -37.99 3.26 18.01
N LEU A 5 -36.66 3.17 18.05
CA LEU A 5 -35.93 2.12 17.34
C LEU A 5 -36.07 0.78 18.10
N PRO A 6 -36.30 -0.34 17.40
CA PRO A 6 -36.41 -1.64 18.03
C PRO A 6 -35.07 -2.07 18.64
N VAL A 7 -35.11 -2.65 19.84
CA VAL A 7 -33.93 -3.25 20.50
C VAL A 7 -33.79 -4.70 20.07
N LEU A 8 -32.60 -5.07 19.58
CA LEU A 8 -32.26 -6.44 19.20
C LEU A 8 -31.22 -7.03 20.20
N PRO A 9 -31.59 -8.05 21.01
CA PRO A 9 -30.63 -8.69 21.91
C PRO A 9 -29.67 -9.61 21.13
N ILE A 10 -28.36 -9.50 21.42
CA ILE A 10 -27.30 -10.32 20.82
C ILE A 10 -26.67 -11.19 21.91
N SER A 11 -26.52 -12.49 21.67
CA SER A 11 -25.85 -13.45 22.56
C SER A 11 -24.74 -14.19 21.81
N VAL A 12 -23.56 -14.31 22.43
CA VAL A 12 -22.38 -14.98 21.86
C VAL A 12 -21.88 -16.04 22.85
N ASN A 13 -21.69 -17.27 22.40
CA ASN A 13 -21.12 -18.36 23.19
C ASN A 13 -19.67 -18.65 22.76
N ALA A 14 -18.70 -18.16 23.53
CA ALA A 14 -17.28 -18.32 23.24
C ALA A 14 -16.76 -19.78 23.34
N ALA A 15 -17.52 -20.71 23.96
CA ALA A 15 -17.16 -22.13 24.01
C ALA A 15 -17.47 -22.88 22.70
N LYS A 16 -18.19 -22.26 21.75
CA LYS A 16 -18.55 -22.85 20.45
C LYS A 16 -17.72 -22.25 19.33
N SER A 17 -16.53 -22.82 19.07
CA SER A 17 -15.71 -22.42 17.92
C SER A 17 -16.42 -22.72 16.59
N ARG A 18 -16.24 -21.82 15.61
CA ARG A 18 -16.73 -21.97 14.22
C ARG A 18 -15.60 -22.12 13.20
N GLY A 19 -14.38 -22.34 13.67
CA GLY A 19 -13.18 -22.41 12.84
C GLY A 19 -12.47 -21.07 12.70
N LEU A 20 -11.53 -21.00 11.76
CA LEU A 20 -10.73 -19.82 11.49
C LEU A 20 -11.58 -18.73 10.82
N PHE A 21 -11.47 -17.49 11.32
CA PHE A 21 -11.99 -16.32 10.64
C PHE A 21 -10.85 -15.64 9.87
N PRO A 22 -10.77 -15.79 8.53
CA PRO A 22 -9.68 -15.24 7.75
C PRO A 22 -9.73 -13.71 7.73
N ARG A 23 -8.56 -13.07 7.81
CA ARG A 23 -8.45 -11.60 7.82
C ARG A 23 -8.40 -11.00 6.42
N THR A 24 -9.48 -11.14 5.65
CA THR A 24 -9.55 -10.69 4.26
C THR A 24 -9.54 -9.16 4.09
N TRP A 25 -9.71 -8.40 5.17
CA TRP A 25 -9.74 -6.92 5.18
C TRP A 25 -8.36 -6.25 5.30
N GLN A 26 -7.27 -7.01 5.37
CA GLN A 26 -5.92 -6.47 5.62
C GLN A 26 -5.26 -5.92 4.36
N TYR A 27 -5.98 -5.09 3.63
CA TYR A 27 -5.52 -4.41 2.42
C TYR A 27 -5.81 -2.91 2.56
N ILE A 28 -4.83 -2.09 2.25
CA ILE A 28 -4.95 -0.64 2.18
C ILE A 28 -4.35 -0.13 0.88
N GLY A 29 -4.83 1.02 0.42
CA GLY A 29 -4.23 1.69 -0.71
C GLY A 29 -4.41 3.20 -0.69
N TYR A 30 -3.62 3.87 -1.51
CA TYR A 30 -3.61 5.31 -1.70
C TYR A 30 -3.19 5.64 -3.13
N ASP A 31 -3.37 6.92 -3.51
CA ASP A 31 -3.24 7.37 -4.89
C ASP A 31 -1.75 7.57 -5.26
N GLU A 32 -1.13 8.65 -4.80
CA GLU A 32 0.22 9.02 -5.22
C GLU A 32 1.30 8.16 -4.53
N CYS A 33 2.02 7.31 -5.27
CA CYS A 33 3.10 6.47 -4.73
C CYS A 33 4.17 7.27 -3.97
N ASN A 34 4.48 8.50 -4.40
CA ASN A 34 5.49 9.34 -3.75
C ASN A 34 5.13 9.74 -2.31
N LEU A 35 3.86 9.66 -1.91
CA LEU A 35 3.46 9.84 -0.50
C LEU A 35 4.11 8.80 0.43
N THR A 36 4.51 7.64 -0.09
CA THR A 36 5.26 6.63 0.68
C THR A 36 6.50 7.21 1.35
N LEU A 37 7.17 8.14 0.68
CA LEU A 37 8.47 8.65 1.11
C LEU A 37 8.36 9.92 1.95
N THR A 38 7.17 10.53 2.07
CA THR A 38 6.95 11.72 2.89
C THR A 38 6.91 11.39 4.38
N PRO A 39 7.23 12.35 5.28
CA PRO A 39 7.13 12.12 6.72
C PRO A 39 5.75 11.63 7.17
N ASP A 40 4.68 12.30 6.71
CA ASP A 40 3.31 11.98 7.10
C ASP A 40 2.86 10.62 6.55
N GLY A 41 3.27 10.27 5.32
CA GLY A 41 2.98 8.97 4.73
C GLY A 41 3.65 7.84 5.50
N ARG A 42 4.92 8.00 5.87
CA ARG A 42 5.64 7.03 6.73
C ARG A 42 4.97 6.89 8.10
N GLU A 43 4.54 7.99 8.71
CA GLU A 43 3.84 7.96 10.00
C GLU A 43 2.53 7.18 9.91
N LEU A 44 1.73 7.44 8.87
CA LEU A 44 0.45 6.74 8.67
C LEU A 44 0.65 5.24 8.38
N LEU A 45 1.60 4.90 7.49
CA LEU A 45 1.94 3.52 7.18
C LEU A 45 2.42 2.76 8.43
N ALA A 46 3.21 3.40 9.30
CA ALA A 46 3.66 2.82 10.56
C ALA A 46 2.50 2.48 11.51
N LYS A 47 1.40 3.25 11.49
CA LYS A 47 0.19 2.94 12.29
C LYS A 47 -0.43 1.62 11.82
N PHE A 48 -0.51 1.37 10.51
CA PHE A 48 -0.99 0.09 9.98
C PHE A 48 -0.07 -1.08 10.33
N GLY A 49 1.25 -0.88 10.25
CA GLY A 49 2.22 -1.90 10.67
C GLY A 49 2.03 -2.32 12.13
N LYS A 50 1.68 -1.38 13.02
CA LYS A 50 1.39 -1.64 14.44
C LYS A 50 0.03 -2.29 14.71
N LEU A 51 -0.94 -2.17 13.79
CA LEU A 51 -2.26 -2.81 13.93
C LEU A 51 -2.22 -4.31 13.60
N ALA A 52 -1.22 -4.75 12.83
CA ALA A 52 -1.02 -6.16 12.55
C ALA A 52 -0.64 -6.90 13.86
N PRO A 53 -1.37 -7.95 14.27
CA PRO A 53 -0.98 -8.76 15.41
C PRO A 53 0.29 -9.55 15.06
N GLY A 54 1.30 -9.50 15.94
CA GLY A 54 2.66 -9.98 15.66
C GLY A 54 3.61 -8.81 15.38
N GLY A 55 4.92 -9.00 15.55
CA GLY A 55 5.90 -7.93 15.36
C GLY A 55 6.14 -7.62 13.88
N PRO A 56 6.45 -6.36 13.51
CA PRO A 56 6.76 -5.97 12.13
C PRO A 56 7.97 -6.72 11.54
N ALA A 57 8.82 -7.32 12.38
CA ALA A 57 9.97 -8.11 11.95
C ALA A 57 9.64 -9.54 11.48
N ASP A 58 8.45 -10.08 11.79
CA ASP A 58 8.08 -11.43 11.38
C ASP A 58 7.51 -11.43 9.97
N ARG A 59 8.35 -11.67 8.95
CA ARG A 59 7.93 -11.75 7.54
C ARG A 59 6.91 -12.86 7.23
N LYS A 60 6.79 -13.86 8.12
CA LYS A 60 5.84 -14.98 8.01
C LYS A 60 4.55 -14.72 8.76
N ASN A 61 4.40 -13.57 9.41
CA ASN A 61 3.19 -13.22 10.11
C ASN A 61 2.01 -13.27 9.13
N PRO A 62 0.98 -14.11 9.36
CA PRO A 62 -0.16 -14.21 8.45
C PRO A 62 -1.07 -12.96 8.52
N ALA A 63 -0.77 -12.00 9.40
CA ALA A 63 -1.63 -10.88 9.71
C ALA A 63 -1.09 -9.51 9.26
N HIS A 64 -0.16 -9.46 8.31
CA HIS A 64 0.30 -8.18 7.75
C HIS A 64 -0.80 -7.45 6.98
N TYR A 65 -0.70 -6.12 6.94
CA TYR A 65 -1.41 -5.32 5.95
C TYR A 65 -0.65 -5.32 4.62
N TYR A 66 -1.38 -5.57 3.54
CA TYR A 66 -0.93 -5.37 2.18
C TYR A 66 -1.18 -3.93 1.75
N VAL A 67 -0.22 -3.33 1.08
CA VAL A 67 -0.24 -1.91 0.69
C VAL A 67 -0.11 -1.79 -0.81
N ARG A 68 -1.01 -1.02 -1.42
CA ARG A 68 -1.01 -0.71 -2.86
C ARG A 68 -0.98 0.80 -3.06
N ALA A 69 -0.12 1.26 -3.96
CA ALA A 69 -0.11 2.64 -4.43
C ALA A 69 -0.23 2.69 -5.97
N HIS A 70 -0.77 3.78 -6.51
CA HIS A 70 -0.83 4.00 -7.96
C HIS A 70 0.46 4.62 -8.49
N HIS A 71 0.64 4.59 -9.81
CA HIS A 71 1.73 5.26 -10.53
C HIS A 71 3.14 4.69 -10.30
N MET A 72 3.24 3.40 -10.00
CA MET A 72 4.52 2.72 -9.78
C MET A 72 5.44 2.71 -11.00
N LEU A 73 4.91 2.91 -12.21
CA LEU A 73 5.68 2.92 -13.47
C LEU A 73 5.53 4.25 -14.27
N CYS A 74 4.86 5.26 -13.71
CA CYS A 74 4.74 6.55 -14.40
C CYS A 74 6.07 7.33 -14.40
N THR A 75 6.26 8.13 -15.45
CA THR A 75 7.37 9.09 -15.57
C THR A 75 6.92 10.48 -15.12
N GLY A 76 7.75 11.20 -14.36
CA GLY A 76 7.43 12.52 -13.84
C GLY A 76 8.55 13.13 -12.99
N ASN A 77 8.15 14.00 -12.06
CA ASN A 77 9.06 14.80 -11.22
C ASN A 77 9.43 14.13 -9.89
N LEU A 78 9.05 12.87 -9.68
CA LEU A 78 9.28 12.08 -8.46
C LEU A 78 8.63 12.65 -7.19
N GLN A 79 7.65 13.54 -7.33
CA GLN A 79 6.91 14.13 -6.22
C GLN A 79 5.43 13.73 -6.27
N ALA A 80 4.80 13.71 -5.10
CA ALA A 80 3.35 13.57 -5.01
C ALA A 80 2.70 14.88 -5.41
N VAL A 81 1.86 14.86 -6.43
CA VAL A 81 1.01 15.97 -6.86
C VAL A 81 -0.41 15.43 -6.94
N ALA A 82 -1.44 16.22 -6.62
CA ALA A 82 -2.81 15.72 -6.59
C ALA A 82 -3.17 14.93 -7.87
N LYS A 83 -3.46 13.63 -7.72
CA LYS A 83 -3.74 12.63 -8.77
C LYS A 83 -2.56 12.13 -9.60
N TRP A 84 -1.32 12.42 -9.18
CA TRP A 84 -0.11 12.10 -9.93
C TRP A 84 1.06 11.68 -9.03
N GLY A 85 1.73 10.61 -9.45
CA GLY A 85 3.00 10.16 -8.91
C GLY A 85 3.92 9.64 -10.02
N SER A 86 5.17 9.36 -9.68
CA SER A 86 6.14 8.80 -10.62
C SER A 86 7.33 8.16 -9.91
N THR A 87 7.92 7.18 -10.57
CA THR A 87 9.15 6.49 -10.12
C THR A 87 10.25 6.57 -11.16
N ASN A 88 9.90 6.87 -12.42
CA ASN A 88 10.81 6.87 -13.57
C ASN A 88 11.54 5.53 -13.76
N ALA A 89 10.87 4.42 -13.46
CA ALA A 89 11.41 3.07 -13.62
C ALA A 89 11.91 2.76 -15.04
N TYR A 90 11.35 3.44 -16.03
CA TYR A 90 11.74 3.39 -17.43
C TYR A 90 11.75 4.79 -18.03
N THR A 91 12.82 5.12 -18.75
CA THR A 91 12.95 6.25 -19.67
C THR A 91 13.82 5.85 -20.86
N GLU A 92 13.90 6.67 -21.90
CA GLU A 92 14.83 6.49 -23.02
C GLU A 92 15.87 7.62 -23.10
N ASP A 93 17.07 7.31 -23.60
CA ASP A 93 18.06 8.34 -23.94
C ASP A 93 17.75 9.01 -25.30
N GLU A 94 18.56 9.99 -25.71
CA GLU A 94 18.39 10.70 -26.99
C GLU A 94 18.46 9.79 -28.23
N ALA A 95 19.04 8.60 -28.11
CA ALA A 95 19.14 7.61 -29.17
C ALA A 95 18.04 6.54 -29.11
N GLY A 96 17.09 6.64 -28.16
CA GLY A 96 16.02 5.67 -27.95
C GLY A 96 16.47 4.41 -27.21
N ASN A 97 17.62 4.43 -26.53
CA ASN A 97 18.04 3.28 -25.72
C ASN A 97 17.32 3.30 -24.36
N PRO A 98 16.85 2.13 -23.87
CA PRO A 98 16.14 2.06 -22.61
C PRO A 98 17.09 2.28 -21.41
N ILE A 99 16.67 3.16 -20.50
CA ILE A 99 17.27 3.42 -19.20
C ILE A 99 16.30 2.91 -18.13
N HIS A 100 16.80 2.08 -17.22
CA HIS A 100 16.02 1.54 -16.09
C HIS A 100 16.60 2.06 -14.77
N ASP A 101 15.77 2.72 -13.96
CA ASP A 101 16.14 3.19 -12.63
C ASP A 101 15.08 2.79 -11.59
N PHE A 102 15.40 1.77 -10.79
CA PHE A 102 14.51 1.26 -9.76
C PHE A 102 14.72 1.93 -8.39
N SER A 103 15.60 2.93 -8.27
CA SER A 103 16.00 3.50 -6.98
C SER A 103 14.83 4.05 -6.16
N VAL A 104 13.83 4.65 -6.81
CA VAL A 104 12.62 5.17 -6.14
C VAL A 104 11.70 4.02 -5.72
N ILE A 105 11.54 3.00 -6.56
CA ILE A 105 10.77 1.80 -6.22
C ILE A 105 11.40 1.09 -5.03
N ASP A 106 12.71 0.88 -5.04
CA ASP A 106 13.45 0.22 -3.97
C ASP A 106 13.24 0.95 -2.64
N GLN A 107 13.36 2.28 -2.63
CA GLN A 107 13.09 3.10 -1.43
C GLN A 107 11.65 2.94 -0.90
N MET A 108 10.66 2.84 -1.79
CA MET A 108 9.27 2.63 -1.41
C MET A 108 9.05 1.23 -0.83
N LEU A 109 9.60 0.20 -1.47
CA LEU A 109 9.51 -1.19 -1.02
C LEU A 109 10.22 -1.38 0.33
N ASP A 110 11.41 -0.80 0.49
CA ASP A 110 12.15 -0.80 1.75
C ASP A 110 11.38 -0.11 2.87
N THR A 111 10.69 1.00 2.56
CA THR A 111 9.82 1.68 3.52
C THR A 111 8.67 0.79 3.96
N TRP A 112 7.95 0.15 3.03
CA TRP A 112 6.84 -0.74 3.38
C TRP A 112 7.33 -1.96 4.19
N LEU A 113 8.36 -2.65 3.71
CA LEU A 113 8.89 -3.84 4.35
C LEU A 113 9.48 -3.53 5.72
N GLY A 114 10.18 -2.40 5.88
CA GLY A 114 10.73 -1.93 7.14
C GLY A 114 9.66 -1.61 8.19
N LEU A 115 8.46 -1.24 7.75
CA LEU A 115 7.28 -1.01 8.60
C LEU A 115 6.45 -2.29 8.84
N GLY A 116 6.90 -3.45 8.37
CA GLY A 116 6.18 -4.72 8.51
C GLY A 116 4.95 -4.82 7.61
N LEU A 117 4.92 -4.06 6.52
CA LEU A 117 3.86 -4.08 5.51
C LEU A 117 4.30 -4.93 4.32
N LYS A 118 3.33 -5.45 3.56
CA LYS A 118 3.61 -6.24 2.34
C LYS A 118 3.18 -5.48 1.09
N PRO A 119 4.00 -5.42 0.03
CA PRO A 119 3.60 -4.81 -1.22
C PRO A 119 2.49 -5.63 -1.89
N PHE A 120 1.39 -4.98 -2.23
CA PHE A 120 0.48 -5.38 -3.30
C PHE A 120 0.79 -4.49 -4.50
N PHE A 121 1.84 -4.86 -5.20
CA PHE A 121 2.46 -4.02 -6.23
C PHE A 121 1.53 -3.83 -7.43
N GLU A 122 1.30 -2.58 -7.82
CA GLU A 122 0.63 -2.25 -9.07
C GLU A 122 1.66 -2.18 -10.20
N ILE A 123 1.43 -2.92 -11.27
CA ILE A 123 2.19 -2.79 -12.51
C ILE A 123 1.48 -1.75 -13.37
N GLY A 124 1.82 -0.48 -13.20
CA GLY A 124 1.22 0.63 -13.94
C GLY A 124 1.49 2.01 -13.34
N PHE A 125 1.08 3.11 -13.98
CA PHE A 125 0.56 3.14 -15.36
C PHE A 125 1.70 3.19 -16.38
N MET A 126 1.53 3.85 -17.53
CA MET A 126 2.51 3.80 -18.62
C MET A 126 3.68 4.77 -18.37
N PRO A 127 4.96 4.34 -18.51
CA PRO A 127 6.08 5.25 -18.68
C PRO A 127 5.90 6.12 -19.92
N ARG A 128 6.34 7.38 -19.88
CA ARG A 128 6.09 8.33 -20.96
C ARG A 128 6.68 7.87 -22.30
N ASP A 129 7.89 7.33 -22.28
CA ASP A 129 8.60 6.92 -23.49
C ASP A 129 8.03 5.63 -24.11
N LEU A 130 7.09 4.96 -23.43
CA LEU A 130 6.33 3.81 -23.96
C LEU A 130 4.88 4.16 -24.32
N ALA A 131 4.48 5.43 -24.19
CA ALA A 131 3.13 5.88 -24.50
C ALA A 131 3.10 6.51 -25.91
N ASP A 132 2.69 5.73 -26.91
CA ASP A 132 2.42 6.19 -28.29
C ASP A 132 1.11 6.99 -28.39
#